data_AF-A0A970EDZ4-F1
#
_entry.id   AF-A0A970EDZ4-F1
#
_cell.length_a   1.000
_cell.length_b   1.000
_cell.length_c   1.000
_cell.angle_alpha   90.00
_cell.angle_beta   90.00
_cell.angle_gamma   90.00
#
_symmetry.space_group_name_H-M   'P 1'
#
loop_
_entity.id
_entity.type
_entity.pdbx_description
1 polymer ?
#
loop_
_entity_poly.entity_id
_entity_poly.type
_entity_poly.pdbx_seq_one_letter_code
_entity_poly.pdbx_strand_id
1 'polypeptide(L)'
;ADKKDDGKIKLNFSALDKDFDESLVLVPLLIASKWGALGSKTQHGYGVFGIEDEIKTDVSRFTHSVDNIIKKRAGMGFGLRCNEGFGGFPNLCEMFFAKVQFETDSNNWKNGMNAPVFSRKVKKLIKNNRNIKRICENNENIQNYLFGTKRKFFLNGEAFSKMSSKIHVSGAYEVGKNLWEFRVWGWIGKNELPENFCREKFLNSLKKALQYINSDYWSKKLGKQTQNYSLKAWREFSSYRDTVKKEENEKEFLKSLLSGEGD
;
A
#
# COMPACT_ATOMS: atom_id res chain seq x y z
N ALA A 1 30.83 -5.47 -9.78
CA ALA A 1 30.61 -4.31 -8.88
C ALA A 1 29.25 -4.49 -8.22
N ASP A 2 29.26 -5.05 -7.01
CA ASP A 2 28.06 -5.31 -6.21
C ASP A 2 27.50 -3.99 -5.68
N LYS A 3 26.50 -3.43 -6.35
CA LYS A 3 25.64 -2.43 -5.72
C LYS A 3 24.70 -3.17 -4.77
N LYS A 4 25.08 -3.25 -3.50
CA LYS A 4 24.11 -3.37 -2.42
C LYS A 4 23.28 -2.08 -2.45
N ASP A 5 22.05 -2.16 -2.97
CA ASP A 5 21.09 -1.05 -3.02
C ASP A 5 20.46 -0.76 -1.63
N ASP A 6 21.13 -1.14 -0.54
CA ASP A 6 20.67 -0.95 0.83
C ASP A 6 21.45 0.21 1.46
N GLY A 7 20.79 1.36 1.56
CA GLY A 7 21.33 2.56 2.20
C GLY A 7 20.79 2.71 3.62
N LYS A 8 21.67 3.07 4.56
CA LYS A 8 21.26 3.51 5.90
C LYS A 8 21.14 5.03 5.92
N ILE A 9 20.06 5.52 6.52
CA ILE A 9 19.80 6.96 6.69
C ILE A 9 19.41 7.20 8.14
N LYS A 10 20.06 8.18 8.78
CA LYS A 10 19.65 8.67 10.09
C LYS A 10 18.67 9.82 9.90
N LEU A 11 17.48 9.69 10.48
CA LEU A 11 16.48 10.75 10.51
C LEU A 11 16.43 11.33 11.93
N ASN A 12 16.60 12.65 12.04
CA ASN A 12 16.43 13.38 13.30
C ASN A 12 15.20 14.27 13.18
N PHE A 13 14.34 14.24 14.19
CA PHE A 13 13.17 15.10 14.28
C PHE A 13 13.40 16.14 15.37
N SER A 14 13.03 17.40 15.10
CA SER A 14 13.08 18.49 16.07
C SER A 14 11.71 19.16 16.10
N ALA A 15 11.08 19.15 17.26
CA ALA A 15 9.83 19.85 17.48
C ALA A 15 10.05 21.35 17.39
N LEU A 16 9.27 22.04 16.54
CA LEU A 16 9.24 23.51 16.50
C LEU A 16 8.15 24.08 17.41
N ASP A 17 7.10 23.31 17.67
CA ASP A 17 6.01 23.65 18.58
C ASP A 17 6.17 22.84 19.87
N LYS A 18 6.00 23.50 21.02
CA LYS A 18 6.04 22.86 22.34
C LYS A 18 4.93 21.82 22.54
N ASP A 19 3.82 21.97 21.81
CA ASP A 19 2.68 21.05 21.82
C ASP A 19 2.84 19.94 20.76
N PHE A 20 3.94 19.91 20.00
CA PHE A 20 4.17 18.88 18.99
C PHE A 20 4.35 17.51 19.65
N ASP A 21 3.60 16.53 19.13
CA ASP A 21 3.73 15.16 19.52
C ASP A 21 4.43 14.35 18.42
N GLU A 22 5.58 13.78 18.75
CA GLU A 22 6.38 12.96 17.82
C GLU A 22 5.61 11.76 17.25
N SER A 23 4.59 11.25 17.96
CA SER A 23 3.78 10.14 17.48
C SER A 23 3.07 10.46 16.15
N LEU A 24 2.81 11.75 15.87
CA LEU A 24 2.27 12.24 14.60
C LEU A 24 3.16 11.91 13.39
N VAL A 25 4.46 11.72 13.63
CA VAL A 25 5.44 11.32 12.61
C VAL A 25 5.79 9.84 12.74
N LEU A 26 6.03 9.37 13.97
CA LEU A 26 6.49 8.01 14.22
C LEU A 26 5.45 6.96 13.83
N VAL A 27 4.17 7.15 14.15
CA VAL A 27 3.11 6.16 13.83
C VAL A 27 2.96 5.95 12.32
N PRO A 28 2.78 6.99 11.48
CA PRO A 28 2.75 6.81 10.03
C PRO A 28 4.03 6.18 9.48
N LEU A 29 5.20 6.55 10.02
CA LEU A 29 6.49 6.01 9.58
C LEU A 29 6.63 4.52 9.87
N LEU A 30 6.22 4.07 11.06
CA LEU A 30 6.24 2.67 11.48
C LEU A 30 5.22 1.82 10.70
N ILE A 31 4.03 2.35 10.43
CA ILE A 31 3.06 1.66 9.55
C ILE A 31 3.64 1.52 8.14
N ALA A 32 4.24 2.59 7.59
CA ALA A 32 4.85 2.57 6.26
C ALA A 32 6.05 1.60 6.19
N SER A 33 6.86 1.51 7.24
CA SER A 33 8.02 0.61 7.28
C SER A 33 7.61 -0.87 7.28
N LYS A 34 6.41 -1.20 7.77
CA LYS A 34 5.88 -2.57 7.78
C LYS A 34 5.03 -2.91 6.56
N TRP A 35 4.17 -1.98 6.13
CA TRP A 35 3.09 -2.28 5.17
C TRP A 35 3.16 -1.49 3.86
N GLY A 36 4.01 -0.48 3.78
CA GLY A 36 4.09 0.43 2.63
C GLY A 36 5.52 0.73 2.20
N ALA A 37 5.75 1.99 1.82
CA ALA A 37 7.03 2.52 1.38
C ALA A 37 7.08 4.04 1.59
N LEU A 38 8.28 4.63 1.59
CA LEU A 38 8.52 6.06 1.75
C LEU A 38 9.39 6.63 0.62
N GLY A 39 9.12 7.86 0.17
CA GLY A 39 9.97 8.60 -0.76
C GLY A 39 9.35 8.94 -2.12
N SER A 40 10.13 9.57 -3.01
CA SER A 40 9.63 10.25 -4.22
C SER A 40 9.17 9.34 -5.36
N LYS A 41 9.42 8.03 -5.29
CA LYS A 41 9.14 7.07 -6.37
C LYS A 41 8.54 5.74 -5.89
N THR A 42 7.77 5.76 -4.81
CA THR A 42 7.08 4.57 -4.28
C THR A 42 6.12 3.95 -5.30
N GLN A 43 5.51 4.74 -6.20
CA GLN A 43 4.69 4.19 -7.30
C GLN A 43 5.49 3.33 -8.29
N HIS A 44 6.82 3.45 -8.29
CA HIS A 44 7.76 2.65 -9.08
C HIS A 44 8.44 1.57 -8.25
N GLY A 45 7.94 1.27 -7.04
CA GLY A 45 8.45 0.20 -6.21
C GLY A 45 9.65 0.55 -5.32
N TYR A 46 10.18 1.77 -5.40
CA TYR A 46 11.23 2.20 -4.47
C TYR A 46 10.69 2.49 -3.08
N GLY A 47 11.62 2.59 -2.12
CA GLY A 47 11.30 3.16 -0.81
C GLY A 47 10.78 2.15 0.21
N VAL A 48 10.97 0.85 -0.02
CA VAL A 48 10.88 -0.12 1.08
C VAL A 48 12.03 0.17 2.04
N PHE A 49 11.73 0.19 3.32
CA PHE A 49 12.71 0.46 4.37
C PHE A 49 12.32 -0.31 5.63
N GLY A 50 13.32 -0.65 6.44
CA GLY A 50 13.16 -1.08 7.81
C GLY A 50 13.57 0.04 8.77
N ILE A 51 13.21 -0.12 10.04
CA ILE A 51 13.68 0.73 11.12
C ILE A 51 14.56 -0.15 12.01
N GLU A 52 15.81 0.25 12.23
CA GLU A 52 16.76 -0.49 13.06
C GLU A 52 16.60 -0.16 14.55
N ASP A 53 16.15 1.06 14.87
CA ASP A 53 15.96 1.51 16.24
C ASP A 53 14.68 0.90 16.86
N GLU A 54 14.75 0.57 18.16
CA GLU A 54 13.57 0.19 18.93
C GLU A 54 12.75 1.44 19.27
N ILE A 55 11.85 1.82 18.38
CA ILE A 55 10.97 2.98 18.57
C ILE A 55 9.72 2.55 19.34
N LYS A 56 9.57 3.06 20.56
CA LYS A 56 8.33 2.92 21.34
C LYS A 56 7.39 4.07 20.97
N THR A 57 6.23 3.73 20.41
CA THR A 57 5.15 4.69 20.16
C THR A 57 3.83 4.13 20.64
N ASP A 58 2.89 5.01 20.97
CA ASP A 58 1.55 4.65 21.41
C ASP A 58 0.49 5.23 20.45
N VAL A 59 -0.38 4.36 19.95
CA VAL A 59 -1.55 4.74 19.12
C VAL A 59 -2.47 5.68 19.89
N SER A 60 -2.58 5.52 21.20
CA SER A 60 -3.45 6.37 22.03
C SER A 60 -2.93 7.80 22.05
N ARG A 61 -1.61 7.98 22.23
CA ARG A 61 -0.92 9.27 22.07
C ARG A 61 -1.16 9.88 20.69
N PHE A 62 -0.94 9.10 19.62
CA PHE A 62 -1.18 9.56 18.25
C PHE A 62 -2.62 10.01 18.00
N THR A 63 -3.60 9.17 18.35
CA THR A 63 -5.02 9.50 18.17
C THR A 63 -5.43 10.73 18.97
N HIS A 64 -4.94 10.87 20.21
CA HIS A 64 -5.16 12.06 21.02
C HIS A 64 -4.58 13.34 20.37
N SER A 65 -3.36 13.26 19.82
CA SER A 65 -2.73 14.38 19.13
C SER A 65 -3.49 14.78 17.85
N VAL A 66 -3.97 13.81 17.07
CA VAL A 66 -4.81 14.07 15.90
C VAL A 66 -6.13 14.73 16.30
N ASP A 67 -6.82 14.22 17.32
CA ASP A 67 -8.07 14.80 17.83
C ASP A 67 -7.88 16.24 18.30
N ASN A 68 -6.78 16.53 19.00
CA ASN A 68 -6.44 17.88 19.45
C ASN A 68 -6.20 18.84 18.28
N ILE A 69 -5.52 18.38 17.21
CA ILE A 69 -5.33 19.18 15.99
C ILE A 69 -6.67 19.46 15.32
N ILE A 70 -7.54 18.46 15.21
CA ILE A 70 -8.87 18.60 14.60
C ILE A 70 -9.71 19.61 15.40
N LYS A 71 -9.76 19.47 16.73
CA LYS A 71 -10.50 20.40 17.62
C LYS A 71 -9.97 21.83 17.54
N LYS A 72 -8.63 22.02 17.61
CA LYS A 72 -8.00 23.34 17.48
C LYS A 72 -8.32 23.98 16.12
N ARG A 73 -8.30 23.21 15.02
CA ARG A 73 -8.56 23.71 13.66
C ARG A 73 -10.04 23.98 13.36
N ALA A 74 -10.95 23.18 13.91
CA ALA A 74 -12.39 23.42 13.80
C ALA A 74 -12.78 24.81 14.33
N GLY A 75 -12.10 25.30 15.37
CA GLY A 75 -12.28 26.65 15.92
C GLY A 75 -11.65 27.79 15.11
N MET A 76 -10.83 27.49 14.10
CA MET A 76 -10.06 28.50 13.34
C MET A 76 -10.59 28.74 11.92
N GLY A 77 -11.71 28.12 11.52
CA GLY A 77 -12.28 28.28 10.17
C GLY A 77 -11.42 27.70 9.04
N PHE A 78 -10.25 27.13 9.34
CA PHE A 78 -9.49 26.33 8.40
C PHE A 78 -10.21 24.99 8.23
N GLY A 79 -10.99 24.87 7.16
CA GLY A 79 -11.45 23.58 6.70
C GLY A 79 -10.24 22.68 6.50
N LEU A 80 -10.02 21.73 7.41
CA LEU A 80 -9.32 20.51 7.04
C LEU A 80 -10.02 20.01 5.78
N ARG A 81 -9.28 19.54 4.77
CA ARG A 81 -9.90 18.95 3.58
C ARG A 81 -10.60 17.65 4.00
N CYS A 82 -11.75 17.77 4.62
CA CYS A 82 -12.71 16.74 4.93
C CYS A 82 -13.56 16.55 3.67
N ASN A 83 -12.92 16.32 2.52
CA ASN A 83 -13.69 16.17 1.30
C ASN A 83 -14.27 14.76 1.29
N GLU A 84 -15.59 14.68 1.35
CA GLU A 84 -16.42 13.51 1.00
C GLU A 84 -16.34 13.20 -0.51
N GLY A 85 -15.17 13.45 -1.12
CA GLY A 85 -14.89 13.69 -2.53
C GLY A 85 -13.90 12.70 -3.17
N PHE A 86 -13.74 12.72 -4.51
CA PHE A 86 -12.57 12.30 -5.29
C PHE A 86 -11.38 13.22 -4.98
N GLY A 87 -11.03 13.36 -3.70
CA GLY A 87 -10.09 14.37 -3.20
C GLY A 87 -9.94 14.44 -1.69
N GLY A 88 -10.59 13.55 -0.92
CA GLY A 88 -10.31 13.38 0.50
C GLY A 88 -8.86 12.94 0.76
N PHE A 89 -8.40 13.08 2.00
CA PHE A 89 -7.14 12.44 2.41
C PHE A 89 -7.35 10.94 2.60
N PRO A 90 -6.32 10.11 2.35
CA PRO A 90 -6.41 8.68 2.62
C PRO A 90 -6.85 8.38 4.04
N ASN A 91 -7.89 7.57 4.18
CA ASN A 91 -8.31 7.01 5.46
C ASN A 91 -7.66 5.63 5.65
N LEU A 92 -6.86 5.47 6.72
CA LEU A 92 -6.20 4.21 7.05
C LEU A 92 -7.19 3.04 7.22
N CYS A 93 -8.39 3.31 7.74
CA CYS A 93 -9.48 2.33 7.88
C CYS A 93 -10.12 1.95 6.54
N GLU A 94 -9.79 2.63 5.44
CA GLU A 94 -10.22 2.28 4.08
C GLU A 94 -9.08 1.76 3.21
N MET A 95 -7.85 1.73 3.74
CA MET A 95 -6.71 1.15 3.08
C MET A 95 -6.72 -0.37 3.15
N PHE A 96 -6.01 -0.99 2.21
CA PHE A 96 -5.63 -2.39 2.29
C PHE A 96 -4.11 -2.50 2.19
N PHE A 97 -3.58 -3.53 2.82
CA PHE A 97 -2.15 -3.87 2.78
C PHE A 97 -2.01 -5.37 2.54
N ALA A 98 -1.02 -5.76 1.75
CA ALA A 98 -0.75 -7.15 1.46
C ALA A 98 0.74 -7.40 1.33
N LYS A 99 1.18 -8.57 1.79
CA LYS A 99 2.53 -9.09 1.62
C LYS A 99 2.47 -10.39 0.87
N VAL A 100 3.28 -10.50 -0.17
CA VAL A 100 3.38 -11.69 -0.99
C VAL A 100 4.82 -12.15 -0.97
N GLN A 101 5.00 -13.42 -0.61
CA GLN A 101 6.30 -14.06 -0.57
C GLN A 101 6.47 -15.01 -1.76
N PHE A 102 7.71 -15.20 -2.18
CA PHE A 102 8.10 -16.15 -3.20
C PHE A 102 9.55 -16.54 -2.99
N GLU A 103 9.94 -17.68 -3.56
CA GLU A 103 11.30 -18.17 -3.49
C GLU A 103 12.03 -17.92 -4.80
N THR A 104 13.36 -17.83 -4.74
CA THR A 104 14.22 -17.92 -5.91
C THR A 104 15.32 -18.96 -5.77
N ASP A 105 15.57 -19.71 -6.85
CA ASP A 105 16.70 -20.64 -6.94
C ASP A 105 18.03 -19.97 -7.31
N SER A 106 18.03 -18.64 -7.54
CA SER A 106 19.17 -17.91 -8.06
C SER A 106 19.51 -16.66 -7.25
N ASN A 107 20.74 -16.63 -6.72
CA ASN A 107 21.29 -15.47 -6.02
C ASN A 107 21.37 -14.20 -6.90
N ASN A 108 21.31 -14.35 -8.23
CA ASN A 108 21.48 -13.25 -9.18
C ASN A 108 20.17 -12.79 -9.83
N TRP A 109 19.02 -13.37 -9.48
CA TRP A 109 17.72 -12.99 -10.05
C TRP A 109 17.46 -11.47 -10.00
N LYS A 110 17.85 -10.82 -8.89
CA LYS A 110 17.71 -9.38 -8.67
C LYS A 110 18.45 -8.51 -9.68
N ASN A 111 19.54 -8.99 -10.28
CA ASN A 111 20.35 -8.23 -11.24
C ASN A 111 19.56 -7.91 -12.52
N GLY A 112 18.58 -8.76 -12.88
CA GLY A 112 17.66 -8.52 -13.98
C GLY A 112 16.30 -7.93 -13.56
N MET A 113 16.11 -7.66 -12.26
CA MET A 113 14.80 -7.39 -11.68
C MET A 113 14.83 -6.27 -10.62
N ASN A 114 15.33 -5.09 -11.00
CA ASN A 114 15.29 -3.92 -10.13
C ASN A 114 13.85 -3.52 -9.75
N ALA A 115 13.71 -2.72 -8.68
CA ALA A 115 12.41 -2.37 -8.11
C ALA A 115 11.38 -1.81 -9.13
N PRO A 116 11.74 -0.85 -10.03
CA PRO A 116 10.83 -0.40 -11.08
C PRO A 116 10.40 -1.46 -12.07
N VAL A 117 11.31 -2.34 -12.48
CA VAL A 117 10.98 -3.41 -13.42
C VAL A 117 10.04 -4.40 -12.76
N PHE A 118 10.35 -4.84 -11.53
CA PHE A 118 9.54 -5.76 -10.76
C PHE A 118 8.12 -5.21 -10.52
N SER A 119 8.02 -4.04 -9.89
CA SER A 119 6.74 -3.39 -9.55
C SER A 119 5.85 -3.20 -10.79
N ARG A 120 6.42 -2.79 -11.92
CA ARG A 120 5.68 -2.62 -13.19
C ARG A 120 5.15 -3.96 -13.72
N LYS A 121 5.96 -5.02 -13.67
CA LYS A 121 5.53 -6.36 -14.11
C LYS A 121 4.41 -6.89 -13.23
N VAL A 122 4.53 -6.80 -11.91
CA VAL A 122 3.47 -7.22 -10.97
C VAL A 122 2.19 -6.40 -11.18
N LYS A 123 2.26 -5.08 -11.29
CA LYS A 123 1.09 -4.24 -11.62
C LYS A 123 0.44 -4.67 -12.93
N LYS A 124 1.23 -5.01 -13.95
CA LYS A 124 0.71 -5.52 -15.24
C LYS A 124 0.05 -6.89 -15.08
N LEU A 125 0.59 -7.77 -14.24
CA LEU A 125 -0.02 -9.08 -13.92
C LEU A 125 -1.38 -8.90 -13.23
N ILE A 126 -1.44 -8.06 -12.19
CA ILE A 126 -2.69 -7.73 -11.47
C ILE A 126 -3.72 -7.11 -12.43
N LYS A 127 -3.34 -6.06 -13.17
CA LYS A 127 -4.22 -5.39 -14.14
C LYS A 127 -4.76 -6.34 -15.22
N ASN A 128 -3.98 -7.36 -15.61
CA ASN A 128 -4.39 -8.33 -16.63
C ASN A 128 -5.05 -9.59 -16.09
N ASN A 129 -5.20 -9.72 -14.78
CA ASN A 129 -5.97 -10.82 -14.20
C ASN A 129 -7.41 -10.79 -14.74
N ARG A 130 -7.92 -11.95 -15.17
CA ARG A 130 -9.23 -12.07 -15.82
C ARG A 130 -10.38 -11.56 -14.96
N ASN A 131 -10.36 -11.84 -13.66
CA ASN A 131 -11.41 -11.41 -12.73
C ASN A 131 -11.33 -9.91 -12.48
N ILE A 132 -10.12 -9.36 -12.33
CA ILE A 132 -9.91 -7.91 -12.20
C ILE A 132 -10.42 -7.16 -13.43
N LYS A 133 -10.05 -7.61 -14.64
CA LYS A 133 -10.54 -7.03 -15.90
C LYS A 133 -12.06 -7.06 -16.00
N ARG A 134 -12.67 -8.19 -15.63
CA ARG A 134 -14.13 -8.35 -15.64
C ARG A 134 -14.83 -7.41 -14.66
N ILE A 135 -14.28 -7.20 -13.46
CA ILE A 135 -14.86 -6.27 -12.47
C ILE A 135 -14.68 -4.82 -12.88
N CYS A 136 -13.58 -4.52 -13.58
CA CYS A 136 -13.45 -3.22 -14.22
C CYS A 136 -14.36 -3.09 -15.45
N GLU A 137 -15.20 -4.09 -15.78
CA GLU A 137 -16.09 -4.15 -16.95
C GLU A 137 -15.38 -3.87 -18.28
N ASN A 138 -14.07 -4.14 -18.34
CA ASN A 138 -13.19 -3.66 -19.41
C ASN A 138 -13.27 -2.13 -19.67
N ASN A 139 -13.80 -1.36 -18.73
CA ASN A 139 -13.88 0.09 -18.75
C ASN A 139 -12.51 0.70 -18.48
N GLU A 140 -11.99 1.43 -19.46
CA GLU A 140 -10.67 2.07 -19.37
C GLU A 140 -10.63 3.16 -18.29
N ASN A 141 -11.75 3.86 -18.03
CA ASN A 141 -11.82 4.90 -17.00
C ASN A 141 -11.69 4.30 -15.59
N ILE A 142 -12.32 3.15 -15.31
CA ILE A 142 -12.16 2.43 -14.05
C ILE A 142 -10.71 1.91 -13.90
N GLN A 143 -10.11 1.42 -14.99
CA GLN A 143 -8.71 0.99 -14.96
C GLN A 143 -7.75 2.17 -14.71
N ASN A 144 -7.99 3.31 -15.35
CA ASN A 144 -7.26 4.55 -15.12
C ASN A 144 -7.48 5.05 -13.69
N TYR A 145 -8.68 4.82 -13.13
CA TYR A 145 -8.99 5.14 -11.75
C TYR A 145 -8.11 4.36 -10.75
N LEU A 146 -7.98 3.06 -10.97
CA LEU A 146 -7.27 2.15 -10.06
C LEU A 146 -5.75 2.17 -10.23
N PHE A 147 -5.29 2.14 -11.48
CA PHE A 147 -3.87 1.96 -11.83
C PHE A 147 -3.16 3.25 -12.25
N GLY A 148 -3.90 4.36 -12.30
CA GLY A 148 -3.41 5.67 -12.68
C GLY A 148 -3.28 5.85 -14.19
N THR A 149 -3.25 7.12 -14.61
CA THR A 149 -3.05 7.51 -16.01
C THR A 149 -2.36 8.87 -16.10
N LYS A 150 -1.58 9.05 -17.16
CA LYS A 150 -0.99 10.35 -17.53
C LYS A 150 -1.84 11.11 -18.56
N ARG A 151 -2.94 10.51 -19.01
CA ARG A 151 -3.84 11.06 -20.02
C ARG A 151 -5.11 11.56 -19.36
N LYS A 152 -5.74 12.54 -20.01
CA LYS A 152 -7.07 13.00 -19.62
C LYS A 152 -8.05 11.84 -19.74
N PHE A 153 -8.94 11.69 -18.77
CA PHE A 153 -9.97 10.66 -18.75
C PHE A 153 -11.22 11.20 -18.04
N PHE A 154 -12.34 10.50 -18.16
CA PHE A 154 -13.61 10.94 -17.61
C PHE A 154 -14.12 9.95 -16.57
N LEU A 155 -14.60 10.44 -15.43
CA LEU A 155 -15.27 9.64 -14.41
C LEU A 155 -16.54 10.37 -14.01
N ASN A 156 -17.67 9.66 -14.00
CA ASN A 156 -18.97 10.19 -13.55
C ASN A 156 -19.34 11.53 -14.21
N GLY A 157 -19.04 11.68 -15.51
CA GLY A 157 -19.29 12.92 -16.26
C GLY A 157 -18.24 14.02 -16.08
N GLU A 158 -17.29 13.87 -15.15
CA GLU A 158 -16.24 14.85 -14.87
C GLU A 158 -14.92 14.51 -15.57
N ALA A 159 -14.21 15.55 -15.99
CA ALA A 159 -12.95 15.42 -16.72
C ALA A 159 -11.74 15.54 -15.80
N PHE A 160 -10.90 14.51 -15.75
CA PHE A 160 -9.66 14.46 -14.96
C PHE A 160 -8.45 14.54 -15.87
N SER A 161 -7.45 15.36 -15.53
CA SER A 161 -6.26 15.57 -16.39
C SER A 161 -5.24 14.42 -16.31
N LYS A 162 -4.92 13.97 -15.10
CA LYS A 162 -3.97 12.89 -14.76
C LYS A 162 -4.35 12.34 -13.38
N MET A 163 -4.06 11.07 -13.13
CA MET A 163 -4.24 10.51 -11.79
C MET A 163 -3.15 9.50 -11.43
N SER A 164 -2.70 9.54 -10.18
CA SER A 164 -1.81 8.53 -9.62
C SER A 164 -2.54 7.20 -9.43
N SER A 165 -1.78 6.11 -9.46
CA SER A 165 -2.31 4.79 -9.11
C SER A 165 -2.82 4.79 -7.68
N LYS A 166 -4.00 4.19 -7.44
CA LYS A 166 -4.51 3.90 -6.10
C LYS A 166 -3.93 2.60 -5.54
N ILE A 167 -3.34 1.79 -6.41
CA ILE A 167 -2.69 0.52 -6.08
C ILE A 167 -1.18 0.65 -6.24
N HIS A 168 -0.46 0.46 -5.16
CA HIS A 168 0.98 0.52 -5.09
C HIS A 168 1.56 -0.87 -4.94
N VAL A 169 2.74 -1.07 -5.52
CA VAL A 169 3.48 -2.34 -5.47
C VAL A 169 4.94 -1.98 -5.26
N SER A 170 5.56 -2.54 -4.24
CA SER A 170 6.99 -2.35 -3.98
C SER A 170 7.87 -3.11 -4.99
N GLY A 171 9.17 -2.86 -4.96
CA GLY A 171 10.16 -3.84 -5.40
C GLY A 171 10.14 -5.06 -4.46
N ALA A 172 10.71 -6.16 -4.92
CA ALA A 172 10.96 -7.31 -4.06
C ALA A 172 12.21 -7.06 -3.21
N TYR A 173 12.19 -7.52 -1.97
CA TYR A 173 13.31 -7.47 -1.03
C TYR A 173 13.44 -8.81 -0.32
N GLU A 174 14.65 -9.13 0.13
CA GLU A 174 14.94 -10.40 0.80
C GLU A 174 14.49 -10.34 2.26
N VAL A 175 13.80 -11.38 2.73
CA VAL A 175 13.33 -11.52 4.13
C VAL A 175 13.87 -12.78 4.80
N GLY A 176 14.57 -13.62 4.04
CA GLY A 176 15.22 -14.83 4.51
C GLY A 176 16.02 -15.46 3.39
N LYS A 177 16.72 -16.57 3.67
CA LYS A 177 17.53 -17.26 2.66
C LYS A 177 16.67 -17.69 1.47
N ASN A 178 16.92 -17.11 0.30
CA ASN A 178 16.17 -17.34 -0.94
C ASN A 178 14.68 -16.96 -0.88
N LEU A 179 14.24 -16.30 0.21
CA LEU A 179 12.86 -15.90 0.41
C LEU A 179 12.74 -14.40 0.19
N TRP A 180 11.91 -14.05 -0.79
CA TRP A 180 11.68 -12.69 -1.22
C TRP A 180 10.25 -12.28 -0.91
N GLU A 181 10.06 -11.02 -0.56
CA GLU A 181 8.78 -10.42 -0.26
C GLU A 181 8.57 -9.16 -1.10
N PHE A 182 7.34 -8.90 -1.50
CA PHE A 182 6.92 -7.58 -1.95
C PHE A 182 5.58 -7.21 -1.33
N ARG A 183 5.34 -5.90 -1.25
CA ARG A 183 4.14 -5.31 -0.68
C ARG A 183 3.21 -4.81 -1.77
N VAL A 184 1.92 -4.97 -1.54
CA VAL A 184 0.85 -4.32 -2.30
C VAL A 184 -0.03 -3.56 -1.32
N TRP A 185 -0.24 -2.27 -1.56
CA TRP A 185 -1.09 -1.45 -0.69
C TRP A 185 -1.84 -0.41 -1.51
N GLY A 186 -2.88 0.15 -0.92
CA GLY A 186 -3.65 1.17 -1.62
C GLY A 186 -4.79 1.72 -0.80
N TRP A 187 -5.33 2.82 -1.29
CA TRP A 187 -6.55 3.43 -0.78
C TRP A 187 -7.59 3.52 -1.88
N ILE A 188 -8.70 2.84 -1.67
CA ILE A 188 -9.91 2.95 -2.49
C ILE A 188 -10.99 3.35 -1.50
N GLY A 189 -11.43 4.61 -1.56
CA GLY A 189 -12.44 5.13 -0.65
C GLY A 189 -13.78 4.41 -0.78
N LYS A 190 -14.65 4.50 0.22
CA LYS A 190 -16.00 3.93 0.16
C LYS A 190 -16.99 4.83 -0.58
N ASN A 191 -16.74 6.13 -0.55
CA ASN A 191 -17.56 7.14 -1.19
C ASN A 191 -16.96 7.55 -2.55
N GLU A 192 -17.80 8.12 -3.40
CA GLU A 192 -17.41 8.63 -4.72
C GLU A 192 -16.59 7.62 -5.54
N LEU A 193 -17.21 6.47 -5.74
CA LEU A 193 -16.68 5.45 -6.62
C LEU A 193 -17.08 5.77 -8.08
N PRO A 194 -16.27 5.35 -9.06
CA PRO A 194 -16.71 5.34 -10.45
C PRO A 194 -18.06 4.62 -10.60
N GLU A 195 -18.91 5.11 -11.49
CA GLU A 195 -20.17 4.46 -11.84
C GLU A 195 -19.92 2.99 -12.24
N ASN A 196 -20.78 2.09 -11.77
CA ASN A 196 -20.67 0.63 -11.95
C ASN A 196 -19.43 -0.04 -11.33
N PHE A 197 -18.56 0.70 -10.63
CA PHE A 197 -17.44 0.12 -9.90
C PHE A 197 -17.86 -0.35 -8.50
N CYS A 198 -17.66 -1.64 -8.22
CA CYS A 198 -17.88 -2.21 -6.89
C CYS A 198 -16.54 -2.46 -6.16
N ARG A 199 -16.22 -1.60 -5.18
CA ARG A 199 -15.01 -1.69 -4.33
C ARG A 199 -14.84 -3.09 -3.73
N GLU A 200 -15.90 -3.63 -3.12
CA GLU A 200 -15.82 -4.92 -2.42
C GLU A 200 -15.55 -6.09 -3.37
N LYS A 201 -16.19 -6.13 -4.54
CA LYS A 201 -15.90 -7.13 -5.58
C LYS A 201 -14.46 -7.02 -6.05
N PHE A 202 -13.96 -5.79 -6.24
CA PHE A 202 -12.59 -5.53 -6.64
C PHE A 202 -11.58 -6.02 -5.60
N LEU A 203 -11.71 -5.63 -4.33
CA LEU A 203 -10.80 -6.04 -3.27
C LEU A 203 -10.81 -7.55 -3.03
N ASN A 204 -11.99 -8.18 -3.05
CA ASN A 204 -12.10 -9.64 -3.03
C ASN A 204 -11.31 -10.29 -4.18
N SER A 205 -11.39 -9.72 -5.38
CA SER A 205 -10.69 -10.26 -6.55
C SER A 205 -9.20 -9.96 -6.56
N LEU A 206 -8.79 -8.83 -5.99
CA LEU A 206 -7.39 -8.49 -5.78
C LEU A 206 -6.75 -9.45 -4.77
N LYS A 207 -7.39 -9.65 -3.60
CA LYS A 207 -6.93 -10.65 -2.62
C LYS A 207 -6.83 -12.04 -3.26
N LYS A 208 -7.88 -12.50 -3.96
CA LYS A 208 -7.85 -13.81 -4.65
C LYS A 208 -6.73 -13.90 -5.69
N ALA A 209 -6.46 -12.83 -6.43
CA ALA A 209 -5.38 -12.80 -7.43
C ALA A 209 -3.99 -12.90 -6.80
N LEU A 210 -3.82 -12.46 -5.55
CA LEU A 210 -2.57 -12.59 -4.79
C LEU A 210 -2.51 -13.90 -3.97
N GLN A 211 -3.66 -14.44 -3.56
CA GLN A 211 -3.75 -15.68 -2.78
C GLN A 211 -3.60 -16.92 -3.67
N TYR A 212 -4.21 -16.92 -4.85
CA TYR A 212 -4.20 -18.02 -5.80
C TYR A 212 -3.34 -17.68 -7.02
N ILE A 213 -2.08 -17.34 -6.76
CA ILE A 213 -1.12 -17.03 -7.80
C ILE A 213 -0.81 -18.30 -8.59
N ASN A 214 -1.01 -18.24 -9.91
CA ASN A 214 -0.47 -19.27 -10.79
C ASN A 214 1.04 -19.06 -10.92
N SER A 215 1.81 -19.81 -10.12
CA SER A 215 3.26 -19.71 -10.03
C SER A 215 3.94 -19.83 -11.39
N ASP A 216 3.52 -20.76 -12.25
CA ASP A 216 4.09 -20.93 -13.60
C ASP A 216 3.88 -19.71 -14.49
N TYR A 217 2.72 -19.08 -14.41
CA TYR A 217 2.43 -17.88 -15.18
C TYR A 217 3.23 -16.67 -14.66
N TRP A 218 3.33 -16.53 -13.34
CA TRP A 218 4.09 -15.44 -12.71
C TRP A 218 5.58 -15.61 -12.95
N SER A 219 6.14 -16.81 -12.79
CA SER A 219 7.54 -17.10 -13.04
C SER A 219 7.92 -16.83 -14.51
N LYS A 220 7.06 -17.16 -15.48
CA LYS A 220 7.28 -16.78 -16.89
C LYS A 220 7.43 -15.26 -17.10
N LYS A 221 6.90 -14.42 -16.22
CA LYS A 221 6.97 -12.95 -16.34
C LYS A 221 8.01 -12.32 -15.42
N LEU A 222 8.15 -12.84 -14.21
CA LEU A 222 9.03 -12.34 -13.16
C LEU A 222 10.39 -13.04 -13.13
N GLY A 223 10.58 -14.14 -13.86
CA GLY A 223 11.82 -14.92 -13.94
C GLY A 223 11.54 -16.39 -13.65
N LYS A 224 11.98 -17.30 -14.53
CA LYS A 224 11.72 -18.74 -14.39
C LYS A 224 12.30 -19.34 -13.11
N GLN A 225 13.28 -18.64 -12.53
CA GLN A 225 13.93 -18.90 -11.24
C GLN A 225 13.02 -18.71 -10.02
N THR A 226 11.83 -18.13 -10.21
CA THR A 226 10.93 -17.77 -9.11
C THR A 226 9.81 -18.77 -8.97
N GLN A 227 9.44 -19.11 -7.74
CA GLN A 227 8.45 -20.14 -7.45
C GLN A 227 7.76 -19.90 -6.11
N ASN A 228 6.82 -20.78 -5.76
CA ASN A 228 6.20 -20.84 -4.43
C ASN A 228 5.60 -19.51 -3.96
N TYR A 229 4.93 -18.81 -4.89
CA TYR A 229 4.24 -17.56 -4.59
C TYR A 229 3.09 -17.79 -3.60
N SER A 230 3.05 -16.99 -2.53
CA SER A 230 1.99 -17.08 -1.53
C SER A 230 1.65 -15.71 -0.94
N LEU A 231 0.36 -15.48 -0.69
CA LEU A 231 -0.11 -14.34 0.08
C LEU A 231 0.17 -14.62 1.56
N LYS A 232 1.16 -13.93 2.12
CA LYS A 232 1.55 -14.04 3.52
C LYS A 232 0.58 -13.32 4.44
N ALA A 233 0.20 -12.09 4.07
CA ALA A 233 -0.72 -11.27 4.85
C ALA A 233 -1.64 -10.44 3.96
N TRP A 234 -2.87 -10.22 4.43
CA TRP A 234 -3.79 -9.18 3.96
C TRP A 234 -4.37 -8.46 5.16
N ARG A 235 -4.18 -7.15 5.25
CA ARG A 235 -4.72 -6.31 6.32
C ARG A 235 -5.75 -5.35 5.77
N GLU A 236 -6.92 -5.33 6.40
CA GLU A 236 -8.02 -4.43 6.06
C GLU A 236 -8.98 -4.28 7.22
N PHE A 237 -9.26 -3.04 7.62
CA PHE A 237 -10.11 -2.75 8.75
C PHE A 237 -11.54 -3.26 8.56
N SER A 238 -12.13 -3.85 9.61
CA SER A 238 -13.50 -4.34 9.66
C SER A 238 -13.88 -5.27 8.48
N SER A 239 -12.91 -6.03 7.98
CA SER A 239 -13.07 -6.87 6.79
C SER A 239 -12.81 -8.34 7.10
N TYR A 240 -13.71 -9.22 6.65
CA TYR A 240 -13.48 -10.68 6.68
C TYR A 240 -12.33 -11.12 5.75
N ARG A 241 -11.79 -10.20 4.93
CA ARG A 241 -10.59 -10.46 4.14
C ARG A 241 -9.31 -10.33 4.98
N ASP A 242 -9.34 -9.70 6.14
CA ASP A 242 -8.15 -9.60 6.99
C ASP A 242 -7.67 -11.00 7.39
N THR A 243 -6.37 -11.28 7.24
CA THR A 243 -5.77 -12.59 7.54
C THR A 243 -5.41 -12.77 9.00
N VAL A 244 -5.39 -11.69 9.79
CA VAL A 244 -5.12 -11.72 11.23
C VAL A 244 -6.44 -11.83 11.97
N LYS A 245 -7.30 -10.81 11.84
CA LYS A 245 -8.63 -10.76 12.44
C LYS A 245 -9.47 -9.65 11.84
N LYS A 246 -10.79 -9.84 11.83
CA LYS A 246 -11.75 -8.76 11.56
C LYS A 246 -11.79 -7.83 12.78
N GLU A 247 -10.90 -6.86 12.82
CA GLU A 247 -10.88 -5.84 13.87
C GLU A 247 -11.91 -4.75 13.57
N GLU A 248 -12.76 -4.44 14.55
CA GLU A 248 -13.81 -3.42 14.44
C GLU A 248 -13.47 -2.16 15.24
N ASN A 249 -12.43 -2.20 16.08
CA ASN A 249 -11.91 -1.05 16.80
C ASN A 249 -10.72 -0.42 16.05
N GLU A 250 -10.84 0.83 15.63
CA GLU A 250 -9.81 1.53 14.85
C GLU A 250 -8.46 1.60 15.57
N LYS A 251 -8.46 1.84 16.90
CA LYS A 251 -7.22 1.92 17.68
C LYS A 251 -6.52 0.57 17.74
N GLU A 252 -7.27 -0.51 17.94
CA GLU A 252 -6.70 -1.87 17.93
C GLU A 252 -6.22 -2.29 16.54
N PHE A 253 -6.89 -1.82 15.47
CA PHE A 253 -6.42 -2.03 14.11
C PHE A 253 -5.09 -1.32 13.85
N LEU A 254 -4.97 -0.05 14.26
CA LEU A 254 -3.71 0.70 14.14
C LEU A 254 -2.59 0.07 14.99
N LYS A 255 -2.89 -0.39 16.21
CA LYS A 255 -1.93 -1.11 17.06
C LYS A 255 -1.43 -2.38 16.39
N SER A 256 -2.34 -3.17 15.80
CA SER A 256 -1.97 -4.40 15.10
C SER A 256 -1.22 -4.16 13.78
N LEU A 257 -1.39 -3.00 13.13
CA LEU A 257 -0.52 -2.59 12.02
C LEU A 257 0.88 -2.21 12.51
N LEU A 258 0.99 -1.51 13.64
CA LEU A 258 2.27 -1.14 14.26
C LEU A 258 3.05 -2.34 14.81
N SER A 259 2.37 -3.32 15.41
CA SER A 259 3.01 -4.57 15.84
C SER A 259 3.53 -5.36 14.63
N GLY A 260 2.91 -5.19 13.46
CA GLY A 260 3.20 -5.99 12.27
C GLY A 260 2.54 -7.36 12.33
N GLU A 261 1.42 -7.49 13.04
CA GLU A 261 0.68 -8.75 13.08
C GLU A 261 0.36 -9.24 11.66
N GLY A 262 0.71 -10.49 11.39
CA GLY A 262 0.62 -11.12 10.07
C GLY A 262 1.94 -11.15 9.29
N ASP A 263 2.98 -10.43 9.74
CA ASP A 263 4.36 -10.57 9.25
C ASP A 263 4.98 -11.93 9.62
#